data_AF-A0A3S0ZCC5-F1
#
_entry.id   AF-A0A3S0ZCC5-F1
#
_cell.length_a   1.000
_cell.length_b   1.000
_cell.length_c   1.000
_cell.angle_alpha   90.00
_cell.angle_beta   90.00
_cell.angle_gamma   90.00
#
_symmetry.space_group_name_H-M   'P 1'
#
loop_
_entity.id
_entity.type
_entity.pdbx_description
1 polymer ?
#
loop_
_entity_poly.entity_id
_entity_poly.type
_entity_poly.pdbx_seq_one_letter_code
_entity_poly.pdbx_strand_id
1 'polypeptide(L)'
;MASASIVMNSTTMMGGMARADDTGRDDAIAQLRQAIGAIEATSADLPRLSPEDRKRRTVPRRRPKPKKNPDGTWPPITYLGMPEGDDWMQNRPAWYRGGEKGFDRRICEELAAVGVPCYTLNHLADRVRTVPQGIPIFVDWLDHLEERVPGPETEHRELLRLGLIRTLDDLAARGNRDAINAVVSQLRRRPAPSGRVLDEAEVTLARIATAADFPTVAATMEELPPRSMRGYLIEYLGRVKTAEAQELALRWLDTMYVQSAIKALVAMKATGVRAYRALRRRPQFSGPQSSQARHGAASRLTDTACQLANSFS
;
A
#
# COMPACT_ATOMS: atom_id res chain seq x y z
N MET A 1 16.27 -53.80 55.99
CA MET A 1 15.90 -53.71 54.57
C MET A 1 15.97 -52.24 54.15
N ALA A 2 16.74 -51.96 53.09
CA ALA A 2 16.70 -50.83 52.14
C ALA A 2 16.63 -49.35 52.61
N SER A 3 17.75 -48.65 52.36
CA SER A 3 17.97 -47.40 51.58
C SER A 3 17.06 -46.14 51.66
N ALA A 4 17.75 -45.04 52.01
CA ALA A 4 17.73 -43.62 51.58
C ALA A 4 16.72 -43.03 50.57
N SER A 5 16.32 -41.76 50.79
CA SER A 5 16.35 -40.60 49.85
C SER A 5 15.86 -39.30 50.57
N ILE A 6 16.69 -38.28 50.78
CA ILE A 6 17.04 -37.12 49.90
C ILE A 6 15.98 -36.01 49.86
N VAL A 7 16.40 -34.85 50.41
CA VAL A 7 15.81 -33.51 50.34
C VAL A 7 16.06 -32.90 48.96
N MET A 8 15.07 -32.23 48.35
CA MET A 8 15.26 -30.98 47.58
C MET A 8 13.91 -30.25 47.37
N ASN A 9 13.81 -29.02 47.89
CA ASN A 9 12.75 -28.06 47.55
C ASN A 9 13.28 -27.13 46.45
N SER A 10 12.67 -27.16 45.26
CA SER A 10 13.06 -26.33 44.12
C SER A 10 12.40 -24.96 44.19
N THR A 11 13.21 -23.92 44.39
CA THR A 11 12.89 -22.52 44.09
C THR A 11 13.49 -22.18 42.72
N THR A 12 12.81 -21.34 41.94
CA THR A 12 13.33 -20.62 40.74
C THR A 12 13.26 -21.38 39.41
N MET A 13 12.19 -21.18 38.62
CA MET A 13 12.20 -21.30 37.14
C MET A 13 10.91 -20.68 36.57
N MET A 14 10.81 -19.36 36.48
CA MET A 14 9.79 -18.65 35.65
C MET A 14 10.20 -17.17 35.47
N GLY A 15 11.42 -16.94 34.98
CA GLY A 15 11.95 -15.59 34.70
C GLY A 15 12.95 -15.50 33.54
N GLY A 16 13.18 -16.60 32.80
CA GLY A 16 14.27 -16.70 31.83
C GLY A 16 13.89 -16.65 30.35
N MET A 17 12.61 -16.79 29.98
CA MET A 17 12.23 -16.98 28.57
C MET A 17 11.88 -15.70 27.79
N ALA A 18 11.70 -14.54 28.44
CA ALA A 18 11.39 -13.28 27.75
C ALA A 18 12.62 -12.44 27.35
N ARG A 19 13.83 -12.78 27.84
CA ARG A 19 15.06 -12.01 27.58
C ARG A 19 15.96 -12.57 26.47
N ALA A 20 15.81 -13.84 26.11
CA ALA A 20 16.73 -14.49 25.16
C ALA A 20 16.47 -14.12 23.69
N ASP A 21 15.25 -13.70 23.35
CA ASP A 21 14.85 -13.34 21.97
C ASP A 21 15.24 -11.89 21.61
N ASP A 22 15.33 -11.01 22.62
CA ASP A 22 15.73 -9.60 22.46
C ASP A 22 17.24 -9.47 22.20
N THR A 23 18.06 -10.30 22.85
CA THR A 23 19.52 -10.32 22.65
C THR A 23 19.89 -10.77 21.23
N GLY A 24 19.20 -11.76 20.67
CA GLY A 24 19.45 -12.22 19.30
C GLY A 24 19.05 -11.19 18.24
N ARG A 25 18.00 -10.40 18.54
CA ARG A 25 17.57 -9.27 17.72
C ARG A 25 18.56 -8.10 17.79
N ASP A 26 19.04 -7.77 18.98
CA ASP A 26 20.04 -6.73 19.21
C ASP A 26 21.38 -7.08 18.58
N ASP A 27 21.79 -8.35 18.63
CA ASP A 27 23.00 -8.86 17.98
C ASP A 27 22.87 -8.79 16.45
N ALA A 28 21.70 -9.11 15.90
CA ALA A 28 21.43 -8.97 14.47
C ALA A 28 21.47 -7.49 14.02
N ILE A 29 20.93 -6.57 14.84
CA ILE A 29 20.98 -5.13 14.60
C ILE A 29 22.42 -4.60 14.70
N ALA A 30 23.20 -5.08 15.67
CA ALA A 30 24.61 -4.71 15.83
C ALA A 30 25.46 -5.21 14.65
N GLN A 31 25.25 -6.45 14.20
CA GLN A 31 25.92 -7.00 13.01
C GLN A 31 25.54 -6.26 11.74
N LEU A 32 24.27 -5.86 11.59
CA LEU A 32 23.83 -4.96 10.53
C LEU A 32 24.61 -3.64 10.60
N ARG A 33 24.63 -2.95 11.75
CA ARG A 33 25.37 -1.68 11.92
C ARG A 33 26.86 -1.81 11.59
N GLN A 34 27.51 -2.91 11.99
CA GLN A 34 28.93 -3.15 11.71
C GLN A 34 29.19 -3.43 10.22
N ALA A 35 28.35 -4.25 9.58
CA ALA A 35 28.42 -4.49 8.15
C ALA A 35 28.17 -3.22 7.32
N ILE A 36 27.33 -2.31 7.82
CA ILE A 36 27.05 -1.00 7.23
C ILE A 36 28.29 -0.11 7.27
N GLY A 37 28.96 -0.01 8.42
CA GLY A 37 30.20 0.77 8.55
C GLY A 37 31.32 0.28 7.62
N ALA A 38 31.47 -1.03 7.46
CA ALA A 38 32.46 -1.62 6.55
C ALA A 38 32.20 -1.31 5.07
N ILE A 39 30.92 -1.21 4.68
CA ILE A 39 30.51 -0.92 3.29
C ILE A 39 30.57 0.58 2.99
N GLU A 40 30.32 1.45 3.95
CA GLU A 40 30.49 2.90 3.78
C GLU A 40 31.97 3.27 3.60
N ALA A 41 32.87 2.56 4.30
CA ALA A 41 34.31 2.69 4.09
C ALA A 41 34.76 2.28 2.68
N THR A 42 34.09 1.31 2.04
CA THR A 42 34.40 0.85 0.67
C THR A 42 33.59 1.55 -0.43
N SER A 43 32.43 2.14 -0.11
CA SER A 43 31.59 2.88 -1.06
C SER A 43 32.09 4.30 -1.35
N ALA A 44 33.10 4.77 -0.61
CA ALA A 44 33.81 6.00 -0.91
C ALA A 44 34.52 5.95 -2.29
N ASP A 45 34.87 4.76 -2.76
CA ASP A 45 35.68 4.54 -3.97
C ASP A 45 34.86 4.20 -5.23
N LEU A 46 33.52 4.15 -5.15
CA LEU A 46 32.69 3.88 -6.32
C LEU A 46 32.44 5.16 -7.14
N PRO A 47 32.59 5.12 -8.48
CA PRO A 47 32.36 6.28 -9.34
C PRO A 47 30.91 6.75 -9.20
N ARG A 48 30.74 7.99 -8.73
CA ARG A 48 29.43 8.63 -8.61
C ARG A 48 29.02 9.17 -9.99
N LEU A 49 27.76 8.96 -10.37
CA LEU A 49 27.14 9.62 -11.52
C LEU A 49 27.38 11.13 -11.46
N SER A 50 27.63 11.74 -12.62
CA SER A 50 27.87 13.18 -12.70
C SER A 50 26.64 13.94 -12.17
N PRO A 51 26.84 15.15 -11.59
CA PRO A 51 25.73 16.00 -11.13
C PRO A 51 24.67 16.28 -12.22
N GLU A 52 25.10 16.34 -13.48
CA GLU A 52 24.27 16.55 -14.68
C GLU A 52 23.36 15.35 -14.97
N ASP A 53 23.91 14.13 -14.96
CA ASP A 53 23.13 12.89 -15.17
C ASP A 53 22.12 12.68 -14.05
N ARG A 54 22.50 13.10 -12.84
CA ARG A 54 21.62 13.09 -11.67
C ARG A 54 20.45 14.05 -11.84
N LYS A 55 20.67 15.25 -12.41
CA LYS A 55 19.60 16.22 -12.72
C LYS A 55 18.67 15.73 -13.83
N ARG A 56 19.20 15.10 -14.89
CA ARG A 56 18.39 14.58 -16.01
C ARG A 56 17.45 13.44 -15.59
N ARG A 57 17.85 12.56 -14.66
CA ARG A 57 16.99 11.48 -14.13
C ARG A 57 15.98 11.92 -13.06
N THR A 58 16.12 13.11 -12.45
CA THR A 58 15.39 13.47 -11.21
C THR A 58 14.30 14.51 -11.37
N VAL A 59 13.80 14.77 -12.58
CA VAL A 59 12.54 15.53 -12.72
C VAL A 59 11.40 14.55 -13.01
N PRO A 60 10.86 13.82 -12.01
CA PRO A 60 9.50 13.32 -12.17
C PRO A 60 8.65 14.57 -12.36
N ARG A 61 8.10 14.76 -13.56
CA ARG A 61 7.09 15.80 -13.82
C ARG A 61 6.03 15.66 -12.73
N ARG A 62 6.09 16.51 -11.70
CA ARG A 62 5.05 16.57 -10.67
C ARG A 62 3.76 16.84 -11.43
N ARG A 63 2.85 15.86 -11.39
CA ARG A 63 1.57 15.99 -12.07
C ARG A 63 0.91 17.25 -11.51
N PRO A 64 0.48 18.20 -12.37
CA PRO A 64 -0.14 19.43 -11.90
C PRO A 64 -1.38 19.07 -11.07
N LYS A 65 -1.55 19.77 -9.94
CA LYS A 65 -2.73 19.62 -9.11
C LYS A 65 -3.97 20.03 -9.93
N PRO A 66 -5.13 19.41 -9.69
CA PRO A 66 -6.38 19.87 -10.28
C PRO A 66 -6.58 21.35 -9.94
N LYS A 67 -6.98 22.16 -10.92
CA LYS A 67 -7.23 23.60 -10.75
C LYS A 67 -8.65 23.91 -11.21
N LYS A 68 -9.35 24.73 -10.42
CA LYS A 68 -10.63 25.31 -10.80
C LYS A 68 -10.46 26.33 -11.94
N ASN A 69 -11.52 26.50 -12.72
CA ASN A 69 -11.69 27.57 -13.68
C ASN A 69 -11.70 28.94 -12.97
N PRO A 70 -11.50 30.06 -13.70
CA PRO A 70 -11.53 31.41 -13.11
C PRO A 70 -12.83 31.76 -12.38
N ASP A 71 -13.95 31.15 -12.78
CA ASP A 71 -15.28 31.29 -12.18
C ASP A 71 -15.49 30.41 -10.93
N GLY A 72 -14.47 29.64 -10.50
CA GLY A 72 -14.54 28.76 -9.34
C GLY A 72 -15.16 27.39 -9.61
N THR A 73 -15.58 27.11 -10.85
CA THR A 73 -16.09 25.79 -11.27
C THR A 73 -14.95 24.82 -11.57
N TRP A 74 -15.25 23.52 -11.63
CA TRP A 74 -14.30 22.53 -12.12
C TRP A 74 -14.43 22.37 -13.64
N PRO A 75 -13.32 22.07 -14.36
CA PRO A 75 -13.42 21.69 -15.76
C PRO A 75 -14.43 20.54 -15.95
N PRO A 76 -15.20 20.54 -17.07
CA PRO A 76 -16.12 19.46 -17.36
C PRO A 76 -15.41 18.11 -17.36
N ILE A 77 -16.05 17.11 -16.76
CA ILE A 77 -15.54 15.73 -16.80
C ILE A 77 -16.04 15.09 -18.09
N THR A 78 -15.12 14.47 -18.83
CA THR A 78 -15.43 13.76 -20.07
C THR A 78 -14.64 12.45 -20.10
N TYR A 79 -15.31 11.35 -20.43
CA TYR A 79 -14.66 10.05 -20.62
C TYR A 79 -15.49 9.16 -21.55
N LEU A 80 -14.86 8.14 -22.14
CA LEU A 80 -15.54 7.21 -23.04
C LEU A 80 -16.66 6.46 -22.31
N GLY A 81 -17.88 6.45 -22.85
CA GLY A 81 -19.04 5.78 -22.25
C GLY A 81 -19.63 6.51 -21.03
N MET A 82 -19.37 7.82 -20.92
CA MET A 82 -20.10 8.71 -20.04
C MET A 82 -21.57 8.80 -20.46
N PRO A 83 -22.52 9.04 -19.54
CA PRO A 83 -23.89 9.35 -19.94
C PRO A 83 -23.97 10.57 -20.88
N GLU A 84 -24.87 10.49 -21.85
CA GLU A 84 -25.08 11.50 -22.89
C GLU A 84 -26.53 11.97 -22.89
N GLY A 85 -26.75 13.27 -23.10
CA GLY A 85 -28.08 13.90 -23.08
C GLY A 85 -28.57 14.24 -21.66
N ASP A 86 -29.50 15.17 -21.54
CA ASP A 86 -30.08 15.58 -20.25
C ASP A 86 -31.03 14.51 -19.66
N ASP A 87 -31.54 13.62 -20.51
CA ASP A 87 -32.47 12.53 -20.17
C ASP A 87 -31.78 11.17 -20.00
N TRP A 88 -30.45 11.16 -19.85
CA TRP A 88 -29.64 9.95 -19.78
C TRP A 88 -30.05 8.97 -18.67
N MET A 89 -30.61 9.48 -17.56
CA MET A 89 -31.10 8.63 -16.46
C MET A 89 -32.42 7.91 -16.81
N GLN A 90 -33.23 8.55 -17.65
CA GLN A 90 -34.48 8.02 -18.19
C GLN A 90 -34.18 7.03 -19.32
N ASN A 91 -33.14 7.30 -20.12
CA ASN A 91 -32.71 6.49 -21.26
C ASN A 91 -31.48 5.61 -20.97
N ARG A 92 -31.35 5.13 -19.72
CA ARG A 92 -30.19 4.32 -19.32
C ARG A 92 -30.19 2.97 -20.03
N PRO A 93 -29.01 2.42 -20.36
CA PRO A 93 -28.91 1.06 -20.87
C PRO A 93 -29.59 0.02 -19.96
N ALA A 94 -30.27 -0.96 -20.55
CA ALA A 94 -31.12 -1.92 -19.82
C ALA A 94 -30.37 -2.77 -18.78
N TRP A 95 -29.05 -2.88 -18.89
CA TRP A 95 -28.20 -3.59 -17.92
C TRP A 95 -27.90 -2.80 -16.64
N TYR A 96 -28.21 -1.50 -16.59
CA TYR A 96 -28.13 -0.70 -15.36
C TYR A 96 -29.48 -0.72 -14.63
N ARG A 97 -29.60 -1.64 -13.67
CA ARG A 97 -30.77 -1.77 -12.80
C ARG A 97 -30.45 -1.22 -11.43
N GLY A 98 -31.27 -0.28 -10.95
CA GLY A 98 -31.03 0.38 -9.67
C GLY A 98 -31.01 -0.64 -8.53
N GLY A 99 -30.00 -0.55 -7.66
CA GLY A 99 -29.83 -1.47 -6.54
C GLY A 99 -29.13 -2.78 -6.91
N GLU A 100 -28.63 -2.94 -8.13
CA GLU A 100 -27.92 -4.13 -8.59
C GLU A 100 -26.48 -3.80 -9.02
N LYS A 101 -25.56 -4.75 -8.88
CA LYS A 101 -24.20 -4.71 -9.48
C LYS A 101 -23.44 -3.38 -9.24
N GLY A 102 -23.60 -2.78 -8.07
CA GLY A 102 -22.97 -1.51 -7.70
C GLY A 102 -23.54 -0.24 -8.38
N PHE A 103 -24.64 -0.35 -9.14
CA PHE A 103 -25.35 0.82 -9.68
C PHE A 103 -26.44 1.29 -8.71
N ASP A 104 -26.27 2.48 -8.14
CA ASP A 104 -27.31 3.16 -7.37
C ASP A 104 -27.66 4.47 -8.07
N ARG A 105 -28.96 4.68 -8.30
CA ARG A 105 -29.46 5.86 -9.02
C ARG A 105 -29.16 7.14 -8.23
N ARG A 106 -29.27 7.10 -6.91
CA ARG A 106 -29.19 8.29 -6.04
C ARG A 106 -27.80 8.91 -6.09
N ILE A 107 -26.74 8.11 -5.96
CA ILE A 107 -25.36 8.63 -6.06
C ILE A 107 -25.08 9.17 -7.46
N CYS A 108 -25.61 8.53 -8.50
CA CYS A 108 -25.43 8.98 -9.88
C CYS A 108 -26.11 10.33 -10.13
N GLU A 109 -27.27 10.59 -9.53
CA GLU A 109 -27.96 11.89 -9.57
C GLU A 109 -27.21 12.96 -8.76
N GLU A 110 -26.75 12.63 -7.55
CA GLU A 110 -25.93 13.53 -6.73
C GLU A 110 -24.63 13.93 -7.45
N LEU A 111 -23.96 12.99 -8.11
CA LEU A 111 -22.76 13.24 -8.91
C LEU A 111 -23.07 14.09 -10.16
N ALA A 112 -24.19 13.82 -10.84
CA ALA A 112 -24.60 14.62 -11.99
C ALA A 112 -24.93 16.07 -11.60
N ALA A 113 -25.52 16.29 -10.43
CA ALA A 113 -25.81 17.64 -9.91
C ALA A 113 -24.54 18.49 -9.70
N VAL A 114 -23.38 17.84 -9.51
CA VAL A 114 -22.07 18.52 -9.43
C VAL A 114 -21.27 18.44 -10.74
N GLY A 115 -21.91 18.06 -11.86
CA GLY A 115 -21.28 18.00 -13.17
C GLY A 115 -20.42 16.75 -13.41
N VAL A 116 -20.73 15.64 -12.72
CA VAL A 116 -20.04 14.34 -12.84
C VAL A 116 -21.06 13.24 -13.22
N PRO A 117 -21.66 13.29 -14.42
CA PRO A 117 -22.57 12.23 -14.83
C PRO A 117 -21.82 10.90 -14.95
N CYS A 118 -22.36 9.83 -14.36
CA CYS A 118 -21.78 8.49 -14.47
C CYS A 118 -22.84 7.39 -14.34
N TYR A 119 -22.57 6.24 -14.97
CA TYR A 119 -23.34 5.01 -14.75
C TYR A 119 -22.71 4.10 -13.69
N THR A 120 -21.42 4.24 -13.39
CA THR A 120 -20.74 3.46 -12.35
C THR A 120 -19.57 4.24 -11.78
N LEU A 121 -19.29 4.07 -10.48
CA LEU A 121 -18.12 4.63 -9.83
C LEU A 121 -16.80 4.07 -10.40
N ASN A 122 -16.80 2.80 -10.84
CA ASN A 122 -15.63 2.19 -11.47
C ASN A 122 -15.24 2.90 -12.77
N HIS A 123 -16.20 3.35 -13.59
CA HIS A 123 -15.86 4.14 -14.77
C HIS A 123 -15.17 5.46 -14.41
N LEU A 124 -15.60 6.12 -13.33
CA LEU A 124 -14.93 7.32 -12.85
C LEU A 124 -13.50 6.99 -12.39
N ALA A 125 -13.32 5.97 -11.56
CA ALA A 125 -12.01 5.58 -11.05
C ALA A 125 -11.03 5.12 -12.16
N ASP A 126 -11.52 4.43 -13.20
CA ASP A 126 -10.68 3.88 -14.26
C ASP A 126 -10.37 4.87 -15.39
N ARG A 127 -11.32 5.76 -15.71
CA ARG A 127 -11.30 6.55 -16.95
C ARG A 127 -11.12 8.04 -16.70
N VAL A 128 -11.36 8.51 -15.49
CA VAL A 128 -11.24 9.93 -15.15
C VAL A 128 -10.00 10.14 -14.30
N ARG A 129 -9.18 11.12 -14.70
CA ARG A 129 -7.91 11.39 -14.01
C ARG A 129 -8.10 11.98 -12.61
N THR A 130 -9.12 12.81 -12.44
CA THR A 130 -9.43 13.46 -11.18
C THR A 130 -10.89 13.93 -11.18
N VAL A 131 -11.57 13.78 -10.05
CA VAL A 131 -12.97 14.15 -9.79
C VAL A 131 -13.07 14.95 -8.48
N PRO A 132 -12.46 16.16 -8.39
CA PRO A 132 -12.39 16.87 -7.12
C PRO A 132 -13.76 17.23 -6.52
N GLN A 133 -14.74 17.56 -7.36
CA GLN A 133 -16.12 17.84 -6.94
C GLN A 133 -16.87 16.61 -6.43
N GLY A 134 -16.42 15.40 -6.79
CA GLY A 134 -17.04 14.15 -6.33
C GLY A 134 -16.56 13.72 -4.94
N ILE A 135 -15.39 14.19 -4.49
CA ILE A 135 -14.78 13.76 -3.21
C ILE A 135 -15.75 13.89 -2.03
N PRO A 136 -16.43 15.03 -1.79
CA PRO A 136 -17.36 15.12 -0.67
C PRO A 136 -18.49 14.10 -0.74
N ILE A 137 -19.01 13.81 -1.94
CA ILE A 137 -20.07 12.81 -2.17
C ILE A 137 -19.54 11.41 -1.90
N PHE A 138 -18.33 11.08 -2.39
CA PHE A 138 -17.72 9.76 -2.17
C PHE A 138 -17.45 9.48 -0.69
N VAL A 139 -16.98 10.49 0.04
CA VAL A 139 -16.76 10.40 1.50
C VAL A 139 -18.08 10.17 2.22
N ASP A 140 -19.06 11.04 2.00
CA ASP A 140 -20.37 10.95 2.64
C ASP A 140 -21.05 9.61 2.36
N TRP A 141 -21.05 9.16 1.10
CA TRP A 141 -21.60 7.86 0.75
C TRP A 141 -20.87 6.69 1.40
N LEU A 142 -19.55 6.78 1.58
CA LEU A 142 -18.77 5.70 2.19
C LEU A 142 -18.98 5.62 3.70
N ASP A 143 -19.14 6.77 4.36
CA ASP A 143 -19.43 6.86 5.81
C ASP A 143 -20.87 6.45 6.13
N HIS A 144 -21.81 6.75 5.23
CA HIS A 144 -23.24 6.49 5.41
C HIS A 144 -23.77 5.33 4.54
N LEU A 145 -22.90 4.44 4.05
CA LEU A 145 -23.28 3.42 3.06
C LEU A 145 -24.36 2.46 3.59
N GLU A 146 -24.24 2.04 4.85
CA GLU A 146 -25.18 1.15 5.52
C GLU A 146 -26.56 1.79 5.72
N GLU A 147 -26.62 3.11 5.92
CA GLU A 147 -27.86 3.86 6.09
C GLU A 147 -28.53 4.09 4.73
N ARG A 148 -27.73 4.45 3.73
CA ARG A 148 -28.19 4.72 2.36
C ARG A 148 -28.67 3.45 1.67
N VAL A 149 -27.99 2.32 1.89
CA VAL A 149 -28.37 1.02 1.35
C VAL A 149 -28.59 0.08 2.54
N PRO A 150 -29.78 0.03 3.15
CA PRO A 150 -30.02 -0.78 4.35
C PRO A 150 -30.10 -2.29 4.06
N GLY A 151 -29.93 -3.12 5.10
CA GLY A 151 -30.00 -4.60 5.03
C GLY A 151 -28.66 -5.31 5.24
N PRO A 152 -28.55 -6.64 5.01
CA PRO A 152 -27.28 -7.36 5.06
C PRO A 152 -26.32 -6.93 3.93
N GLU A 153 -25.03 -7.26 4.04
CA GLU A 153 -24.08 -7.03 2.95
C GLU A 153 -24.50 -7.85 1.72
N THR A 154 -24.63 -7.19 0.57
CA THR A 154 -24.97 -7.79 -0.72
C THR A 154 -23.88 -7.50 -1.73
N GLU A 155 -23.85 -8.22 -2.85
CA GLU A 155 -22.93 -7.93 -3.96
C GLU A 155 -23.05 -6.46 -4.42
N HIS A 156 -24.27 -5.91 -4.46
CA HIS A 156 -24.49 -4.52 -4.82
C HIS A 156 -23.81 -3.55 -3.84
N ARG A 157 -24.00 -3.74 -2.52
CA ARG A 157 -23.37 -2.88 -1.51
C ARG A 157 -21.85 -3.03 -1.50
N GLU A 158 -21.35 -4.24 -1.68
CA GLU A 158 -19.91 -4.49 -1.75
C GLU A 158 -19.29 -3.77 -2.96
N LEU A 159 -19.95 -3.82 -4.12
CA LEU A 159 -19.48 -3.14 -5.33
C LEU A 159 -19.57 -1.62 -5.22
N LEU A 160 -20.59 -1.07 -4.55
CA LEU A 160 -20.62 0.36 -4.20
C LEU A 160 -19.44 0.74 -3.31
N ARG A 161 -19.21 -0.03 -2.24
CA ARG A 161 -18.10 0.20 -1.31
C ARG A 161 -16.76 0.19 -2.03
N LEU A 162 -16.53 -0.81 -2.87
CA LEU A 162 -15.33 -0.91 -3.69
C LEU A 162 -15.20 0.31 -4.63
N GLY A 163 -16.26 0.65 -5.34
CA GLY A 163 -16.29 1.80 -6.25
C GLY A 163 -15.95 3.12 -5.55
N LEU A 164 -16.56 3.37 -4.39
CA LEU A 164 -16.33 4.56 -3.56
C LEU A 164 -14.87 4.68 -3.13
N ILE A 165 -14.29 3.59 -2.63
CA ILE A 165 -12.88 3.54 -2.22
C ILE A 165 -11.97 3.82 -3.43
N ARG A 166 -12.23 3.18 -4.57
CA ARG A 166 -11.45 3.40 -5.80
C ARG A 166 -11.54 4.84 -6.31
N THR A 167 -12.71 5.46 -6.23
CA THR A 167 -12.87 6.88 -6.59
C THR A 167 -12.17 7.83 -5.63
N LEU A 168 -11.92 7.40 -4.38
CA LEU A 168 -11.14 8.16 -3.42
C LEU A 168 -9.62 8.05 -3.64
N ASP A 169 -9.12 7.14 -4.49
CA ASP A 169 -7.74 7.15 -4.97
C ASP A 169 -7.49 8.27 -6.01
N ASP A 170 -7.89 9.48 -5.62
CA ASP A 170 -7.83 10.69 -6.42
C ASP A 170 -6.68 11.59 -5.94
N LEU A 171 -6.01 12.27 -6.88
CA LEU A 171 -5.00 13.27 -6.54
C LEU A 171 -5.56 14.42 -5.70
N ALA A 172 -6.84 14.76 -5.86
CA ALA A 172 -7.53 15.76 -5.04
C ALA A 172 -7.92 15.27 -3.65
N ALA A 173 -8.01 13.95 -3.42
CA ALA A 173 -8.28 13.36 -2.10
C ALA A 173 -7.01 13.27 -1.24
N ARG A 174 -5.83 13.46 -1.83
CA ARG A 174 -4.56 13.36 -1.11
C ARG A 174 -4.45 14.41 0.00
N GLY A 175 -4.29 13.94 1.24
CA GLY A 175 -4.24 14.76 2.45
C GLY A 175 -5.59 15.31 2.91
N ASN A 176 -6.69 14.88 2.27
CA ASN A 176 -8.03 15.17 2.76
C ASN A 176 -8.32 14.28 3.97
N ARG A 177 -8.57 14.91 5.14
CA ARG A 177 -8.72 14.19 6.40
C ARG A 177 -9.98 13.30 6.42
N ASP A 178 -11.07 13.78 5.84
CA ASP A 178 -12.33 13.06 5.81
C ASP A 178 -12.22 11.83 4.89
N ALA A 179 -11.59 11.96 3.72
CA ALA A 179 -11.30 10.83 2.84
C ALA A 179 -10.41 9.78 3.50
N ILE A 180 -9.36 10.21 4.21
CA ILE A 180 -8.47 9.32 4.95
C ILE A 180 -9.25 8.58 6.05
N ASN A 181 -10.04 9.30 6.83
CA ASN A 181 -10.85 8.72 7.90
C ASN A 181 -11.87 7.72 7.35
N ALA A 182 -12.58 8.06 6.26
CA ALA A 182 -13.56 7.18 5.62
C ALA A 182 -12.91 5.86 5.17
N VAL A 183 -11.75 5.91 4.52
CA VAL A 183 -11.02 4.69 4.10
C VAL A 183 -10.51 3.90 5.30
N VAL A 184 -9.99 4.56 6.34
CA VAL A 184 -9.57 3.90 7.60
C VAL A 184 -10.75 3.20 8.28
N SER A 185 -11.93 3.82 8.30
CA SER A 185 -13.16 3.22 8.82
C SER A 185 -13.50 1.91 8.09
N GLN A 186 -13.26 1.83 6.78
CA GLN A 186 -13.46 0.58 6.02
C GLN A 186 -12.49 -0.53 6.42
N LEU A 187 -11.21 -0.20 6.65
CA LEU A 187 -10.20 -1.17 7.12
C LEU A 187 -10.51 -1.67 8.55
N ARG A 188 -11.10 -0.82 9.38
CA ARG A 188 -11.47 -1.12 10.77
C ARG A 188 -12.86 -1.73 10.94
N ARG A 189 -13.69 -1.67 9.90
CA ARG A 189 -15.10 -2.10 9.94
C ARG A 189 -15.25 -3.53 10.45
N ARG A 190 -16.34 -3.76 11.20
CA ARG A 190 -16.81 -5.07 11.64
C ARG A 190 -18.30 -5.24 11.29
N PRO A 191 -18.72 -6.36 10.67
CA PRO A 191 -17.88 -7.44 10.13
C PRO A 191 -16.93 -6.92 9.04
N ALA A 192 -15.77 -7.56 8.92
CA ALA A 192 -14.77 -7.17 7.94
C ALA A 192 -15.36 -7.24 6.52
N PRO A 193 -15.11 -6.25 5.66
CA PRO A 193 -15.43 -6.35 4.23
C PRO A 193 -14.73 -7.52 3.56
N SER A 194 -15.09 -7.79 2.31
CA SER A 194 -14.38 -8.78 1.49
C SER A 194 -12.89 -8.42 1.36
N GLY A 195 -12.04 -9.43 1.11
CA GLY A 195 -10.61 -9.21 0.89
C GLY A 195 -10.32 -8.20 -0.22
N ARG A 196 -11.12 -8.24 -1.30
CA ARG A 196 -11.03 -7.28 -2.41
C ARG A 196 -11.22 -5.83 -1.96
N VAL A 197 -12.19 -5.56 -1.08
CA VAL A 197 -12.42 -4.22 -0.53
C VAL A 197 -11.25 -3.81 0.38
N LEU A 198 -10.76 -4.72 1.21
CA LEU A 198 -9.65 -4.44 2.12
C LEU A 198 -8.34 -4.13 1.38
N ASP A 199 -8.03 -4.90 0.33
CA ASP A 199 -6.83 -4.70 -0.50
C ASP A 199 -6.88 -3.32 -1.19
N GLU A 200 -8.05 -2.95 -1.71
CA GLU A 200 -8.24 -1.65 -2.35
C GLU A 200 -8.19 -0.49 -1.35
N ALA A 201 -8.77 -0.66 -0.15
CA ALA A 201 -8.70 0.32 0.92
C ALA A 201 -7.25 0.54 1.39
N GLU A 202 -6.44 -0.53 1.46
CA GLU A 202 -5.02 -0.44 1.77
C GLU A 202 -4.27 0.41 0.74
N VAL A 203 -4.46 0.10 -0.56
CA VAL A 203 -3.85 0.81 -1.68
C VAL A 203 -4.24 2.29 -1.65
N THR A 204 -5.54 2.55 -1.50
CA THR A 204 -6.11 3.90 -1.49
C THR A 204 -5.55 4.70 -0.33
N LEU A 205 -5.59 4.16 0.90
CA LEU A 205 -5.05 4.82 2.09
C LEU A 205 -3.57 5.16 1.91
N ALA A 206 -2.77 4.22 1.39
CA ALA A 206 -1.37 4.50 1.11
C ALA A 206 -1.26 5.72 0.18
N ARG A 207 -1.99 5.76 -0.93
CA ARG A 207 -1.84 6.82 -1.95
C ARG A 207 -2.30 8.19 -1.47
N ILE A 208 -3.41 8.28 -0.74
CA ILE A 208 -3.97 9.55 -0.29
C ILE A 208 -3.33 10.08 0.99
N ALA A 209 -2.77 9.22 1.85
CA ALA A 209 -2.11 9.65 3.08
C ALA A 209 -0.85 10.48 2.80
N THR A 210 -0.64 11.50 3.63
CA THR A 210 0.56 12.35 3.64
C THR A 210 1.45 12.02 4.85
N ALA A 211 2.65 12.58 4.92
CA ALA A 211 3.54 12.34 6.07
C ALA A 211 2.91 12.72 7.42
N ALA A 212 2.00 13.71 7.44
CA ALA A 212 1.28 14.11 8.65
C ALA A 212 0.32 13.03 9.17
N ASP A 213 -0.12 12.11 8.29
CA ASP A 213 -1.06 11.04 8.62
C ASP A 213 -0.35 9.78 9.14
N PHE A 214 0.97 9.82 9.33
CA PHE A 214 1.76 8.69 9.81
C PHE A 214 1.20 8.03 11.09
N PRO A 215 0.81 8.76 12.15
CA PRO A 215 0.25 8.13 13.34
C PRO A 215 -1.02 7.31 13.04
N THR A 216 -1.89 7.83 12.17
CA THR A 216 -3.14 7.14 11.77
C THR A 216 -2.83 5.89 10.95
N VAL A 217 -1.91 5.97 9.98
CA VAL A 217 -1.51 4.82 9.16
C VAL A 217 -0.82 3.75 10.01
N ALA A 218 0.10 4.13 10.89
CA ALA A 218 0.82 3.21 11.76
C ALA A 218 -0.13 2.43 12.68
N ALA A 219 -1.07 3.12 13.35
CA ALA A 219 -2.09 2.47 14.16
C ALA A 219 -2.96 1.50 13.34
N THR A 220 -3.38 1.92 12.14
CA THR A 220 -4.16 1.07 11.23
C THR A 220 -3.39 -0.21 10.87
N MET A 221 -2.09 -0.13 10.60
CA MET A 221 -1.27 -1.30 10.26
C MET A 221 -1.22 -2.36 11.37
N GLU A 222 -1.25 -1.93 12.63
CA GLU A 222 -1.23 -2.79 13.82
C GLU A 222 -2.60 -3.46 14.05
N GLU A 223 -3.68 -2.75 13.77
CA GLU A 223 -5.06 -3.25 13.96
C GLU A 223 -5.55 -4.18 12.83
N LEU A 224 -4.89 -4.18 11.68
CA LEU A 224 -5.28 -5.03 10.55
C LEU A 224 -5.17 -6.52 10.92
N PRO A 225 -6.06 -7.39 10.41
CA PRO A 225 -5.93 -8.83 10.57
C PRO A 225 -4.57 -9.37 10.07
N PRO A 226 -4.01 -10.45 10.66
CA PRO A 226 -2.72 -11.00 10.23
C PRO A 226 -2.64 -11.37 8.74
N ARG A 227 -3.77 -11.75 8.13
CA ARG A 227 -3.86 -12.15 6.72
C ARG A 227 -4.08 -10.99 5.75
N SER A 228 -4.28 -9.77 6.23
CA SER A 228 -4.45 -8.59 5.37
C SER A 228 -3.13 -8.23 4.69
N MET A 229 -3.23 -7.83 3.41
CA MET A 229 -2.12 -7.22 2.70
C MET A 229 -1.67 -5.94 3.43
N ARG A 230 -0.35 -5.68 3.39
CA ARG A 230 0.29 -4.51 4.02
C ARG A 230 1.39 -3.87 3.16
N GLY A 231 1.60 -4.40 1.96
CA GLY A 231 2.73 -4.00 1.11
C GLY A 231 2.70 -2.52 0.75
N TYR A 232 1.52 -1.95 0.50
CA TYR A 232 1.37 -0.54 0.12
C TYR A 232 1.52 0.39 1.31
N LEU A 233 1.03 0.01 2.49
CA LEU A 233 1.24 0.80 3.72
C LEU A 233 2.70 0.77 4.17
N ILE A 234 3.39 -0.35 3.97
CA ILE A 234 4.84 -0.44 4.22
C ILE A 234 5.59 0.48 3.23
N GLU A 235 5.26 0.45 1.94
CA GLU A 235 5.86 1.36 0.95
C GLU A 235 5.56 2.85 1.24
N TYR A 236 4.39 3.15 1.81
CA TYR A 236 4.02 4.50 2.27
C TYR A 236 5.03 5.06 3.29
N LEU A 237 5.59 4.23 4.18
CA LEU A 237 6.58 4.66 5.17
C LEU A 237 7.76 5.38 4.51
N GLY A 238 8.16 4.95 3.32
CA GLY A 238 9.24 5.56 2.53
C GLY A 238 9.03 7.03 2.17
N ARG A 239 7.77 7.51 2.19
CA ARG A 239 7.41 8.92 1.98
C ARG A 239 7.45 9.76 3.25
N VAL A 240 7.30 9.14 4.42
CA VAL A 240 7.26 9.81 5.73
C VAL A 240 8.67 10.30 6.13
N LYS A 241 9.68 9.43 5.97
CA LYS A 241 11.11 9.74 6.19
C LYS A 241 11.47 10.25 7.59
N THR A 242 10.80 9.73 8.62
CA THR A 242 11.18 9.94 10.03
C THR A 242 11.86 8.69 10.60
N ALA A 243 12.50 8.82 11.77
CA ALA A 243 13.17 7.71 12.45
C ALA A 243 12.16 6.62 12.84
N GLU A 244 10.98 7.01 13.32
CA GLU A 244 9.91 6.09 13.73
C GLU A 244 9.37 5.30 12.54
N ALA A 245 9.20 5.95 11.38
CA ALA A 245 8.78 5.27 10.16
C ALA A 245 9.85 4.29 9.65
N GLN A 246 11.14 4.64 9.83
CA GLN A 246 12.25 3.75 9.49
C GLN A 246 12.27 2.52 10.40
N GLU A 247 12.15 2.69 11.71
CA GLU A 247 12.07 1.60 12.69
C GLU A 247 10.89 0.68 12.37
N LEU A 248 9.72 1.26 12.08
CA LEU A 248 8.55 0.51 11.65
C LEU A 248 8.82 -0.31 10.39
N ALA A 249 9.48 0.27 9.38
CA ALA A 249 9.80 -0.44 8.13
C ALA A 249 10.80 -1.59 8.35
N LEU A 250 11.75 -1.46 9.28
CA LEU A 250 12.71 -2.51 9.61
C LEU A 250 12.03 -3.77 10.17
N ARG A 251 10.91 -3.63 10.90
CA ARG A 251 10.14 -4.77 11.45
C ARG A 251 9.65 -5.74 10.36
N TRP A 252 9.60 -5.31 9.11
CA TRP A 252 9.05 -6.09 8.00
C TRP A 252 10.09 -6.80 7.13
N LEU A 253 11.40 -6.65 7.42
CA LEU A 253 12.47 -7.23 6.61
C LEU A 253 12.47 -8.77 6.59
N ASP A 254 12.07 -9.42 7.68
CA ASP A 254 12.06 -10.89 7.79
C ASP A 254 10.67 -11.50 7.54
N THR A 255 9.79 -10.75 6.88
CA THR A 255 8.43 -11.17 6.55
C THR A 255 8.27 -11.37 5.05
N MET A 256 7.10 -11.86 4.63
CA MET A 256 6.70 -11.89 3.21
C MET A 256 6.72 -10.49 2.53
N TYR A 257 6.71 -9.40 3.32
CA TYR A 257 6.71 -8.01 2.84
C TYR A 257 8.11 -7.37 2.70
N VAL A 258 9.17 -8.16 2.82
CA VAL A 258 10.56 -7.73 2.67
C VAL A 258 10.83 -6.82 1.46
N GLN A 259 10.19 -7.05 0.30
CA GLN A 259 10.39 -6.19 -0.87
C GLN A 259 9.82 -4.78 -0.67
N SER A 260 8.64 -4.67 -0.07
CA SER A 260 8.01 -3.40 0.29
C SER A 260 8.83 -2.66 1.34
N ALA A 261 9.32 -3.38 2.35
CA ALA A 261 10.19 -2.83 3.40
C ALA A 261 11.49 -2.26 2.81
N ILE A 262 12.14 -3.01 1.92
CA ILE A 262 13.34 -2.53 1.24
C ILE A 262 13.05 -1.28 0.40
N LYS A 263 11.95 -1.24 -0.36
CA LYS A 263 11.57 -0.04 -1.14
C LYS A 263 11.39 1.18 -0.24
N ALA A 264 10.71 1.02 0.90
CA ALA A 264 10.49 2.08 1.86
C ALA A 264 11.82 2.62 2.41
N LEU A 265 12.70 1.73 2.89
CA LEU A 265 13.99 2.09 3.45
C LEU A 265 14.93 2.74 2.42
N VAL A 266 14.91 2.26 1.16
CA VAL A 266 15.62 2.92 0.04
C VAL A 266 15.10 4.34 -0.19
N ALA A 267 13.77 4.55 -0.17
CA ALA A 267 13.17 5.87 -0.37
C ALA A 267 13.51 6.86 0.76
N MET A 268 13.70 6.36 2.00
CA MET A 268 14.19 7.13 3.14
C MET A 268 15.68 7.45 3.04
N LYS A 269 16.42 6.80 2.13
CA LYS A 269 17.89 6.79 2.09
C LYS A 269 18.51 6.28 3.40
N ALA A 270 17.86 5.31 4.04
CA ALA A 270 18.42 4.66 5.22
C ALA A 270 19.80 4.07 4.85
N THR A 271 20.78 4.32 5.70
CA THR A 271 22.12 3.76 5.55
C THR A 271 22.05 2.23 5.65
N GLY A 272 22.87 1.53 4.87
CA GLY A 272 22.95 0.07 4.95
C GLY A 272 21.95 -0.80 4.20
N VAL A 273 20.91 -0.24 3.59
CA VAL A 273 19.87 -1.04 2.90
C VAL A 273 20.42 -1.78 1.67
N ARG A 274 21.43 -1.20 1.00
CA ARG A 274 22.12 -1.81 -0.14
C ARG A 274 22.93 -3.05 0.27
N ALA A 275 23.47 -3.05 1.49
CA ALA A 275 24.22 -4.17 2.06
C ALA A 275 23.32 -5.40 2.31
N TYR A 276 22.14 -5.18 2.92
CA TYR A 276 21.14 -6.23 3.13
C TYR A 276 20.69 -6.88 1.81
N ARG A 277 20.49 -6.07 0.75
CA ARG A 277 20.19 -6.58 -0.61
C ARG A 277 21.28 -7.48 -1.18
N ALA A 278 22.56 -7.13 -0.95
CA ALA A 278 23.69 -7.91 -1.42
C ALA A 278 23.81 -9.26 -0.67
N LEU A 279 23.51 -9.27 0.64
CA LEU A 279 23.54 -10.49 1.45
C LEU A 279 22.48 -11.51 1.01
N ARG A 280 21.27 -11.06 0.66
CA ARG A 280 20.16 -11.95 0.25
C ARG A 280 20.26 -12.43 -1.20
N ARG A 281 21.11 -11.82 -2.04
CA ARG A 281 21.38 -12.29 -3.42
C ARG A 281 22.38 -13.44 -3.49
N ARG A 282 22.98 -13.87 -2.38
CA ARG A 282 23.70 -15.15 -2.34
C ARG A 282 22.67 -16.28 -2.30
N PRO A 283 22.65 -17.19 -3.29
CA PRO A 283 21.98 -18.45 -3.10
C PRO A 283 22.63 -19.12 -1.90
N GLN A 284 21.85 -19.50 -0.90
CA GLN A 284 22.29 -20.54 0.04
C GLN A 284 22.33 -21.85 -0.77
N PHE A 285 23.45 -22.10 -1.43
CA PHE A 285 23.80 -23.41 -1.95
C PHE A 285 25.22 -23.71 -1.47
N SER A 286 25.30 -24.34 -0.30
CA SER A 286 26.49 -25.01 0.17
C SER A 286 26.11 -26.48 0.39
N GLY A 287 26.23 -27.25 -0.69
CA GLY A 287 26.22 -28.70 -0.72
C GLY A 287 27.12 -29.17 -1.86
N PRO A 288 27.94 -30.22 -1.68
CA PRO A 288 29.03 -30.55 -2.59
C PRO A 288 28.52 -31.08 -3.93
N GLN A 289 29.33 -30.82 -4.94
CA GLN A 289 29.14 -31.14 -6.35
C GLN A 289 28.64 -32.57 -6.59
N SER A 290 27.53 -32.71 -7.31
CA SER A 290 27.29 -33.85 -8.18
C SER A 290 26.92 -33.34 -9.58
N SER A 291 27.78 -33.70 -10.52
CA SER A 291 27.67 -33.44 -11.94
C SER A 291 26.41 -34.06 -12.55
N GLN A 292 25.91 -33.43 -13.62
CA GLN A 292 24.91 -33.93 -14.56
C GLN A 292 23.43 -33.90 -14.11
N ALA A 293 22.81 -32.73 -14.29
CA ALA A 293 21.54 -32.59 -15.02
C ALA A 293 21.11 -31.11 -14.98
N ARG A 294 20.42 -30.65 -16.04
CA ARG A 294 19.82 -29.30 -16.22
C ARG A 294 20.64 -28.31 -17.07
N HIS A 295 21.10 -28.77 -18.24
CA HIS A 295 20.99 -27.93 -19.44
C HIS A 295 19.51 -27.89 -19.84
N GLY A 296 18.85 -26.72 -19.74
CA GLY A 296 17.51 -26.54 -20.30
C GLY A 296 16.64 -25.44 -19.70
N ALA A 297 16.85 -25.04 -18.44
CA ALA A 297 15.96 -24.07 -17.77
C ALA A 297 16.63 -22.72 -17.43
N ALA A 298 17.97 -22.62 -17.52
CA ALA A 298 18.70 -21.40 -17.18
C ALA A 298 18.61 -20.30 -18.24
N SER A 299 18.20 -20.62 -19.47
CA SER A 299 18.24 -19.66 -20.58
C SER A 299 17.04 -18.70 -20.65
N ARG A 300 15.92 -18.98 -19.97
CA ARG A 300 14.70 -18.12 -20.05
C ARG A 300 14.53 -17.12 -18.91
N LEU A 301 15.27 -17.28 -17.80
CA LEU A 301 15.23 -16.33 -16.67
C LEU A 301 16.32 -15.24 -16.76
N THR A 302 17.37 -15.47 -17.54
CA THR A 302 18.42 -14.47 -17.82
C THR A 302 17.93 -13.37 -18.75
N ASP A 303 17.03 -13.66 -19.70
CA ASP A 303 16.58 -12.66 -20.69
C ASP A 303 15.59 -11.64 -20.10
N THR A 304 14.76 -12.06 -19.13
CA THR A 304 13.80 -11.15 -18.48
C THR A 304 14.50 -10.22 -17.48
N ALA A 305 15.61 -10.67 -16.88
CA ALA A 305 16.41 -9.87 -15.95
C ALA A 305 17.25 -8.80 -16.67
N CYS A 306 17.74 -9.07 -17.89
CA CYS A 306 18.43 -8.08 -18.72
C CYS A 306 17.48 -7.01 -19.29
N GLN A 307 16.23 -7.35 -19.63
CA GLN A 307 15.26 -6.37 -20.13
C GLN A 307 14.80 -5.36 -19.06
N LEU A 308 14.72 -5.75 -17.78
CA LEU A 308 14.36 -4.84 -16.68
C LEU A 308 15.53 -3.95 -16.24
N ALA A 309 16.78 -4.34 -16.50
CA ALA A 309 17.96 -3.51 -16.25
C ALA A 309 18.11 -2.37 -17.29
N ASN A 310 17.67 -2.59 -18.53
CA ASN A 310 17.74 -1.58 -19.59
C ASN A 310 16.56 -0.60 -19.62
N SER A 311 15.48 -0.87 -18.87
CA SER A 311 14.28 -0.03 -18.86
C SER A 311 14.28 1.08 -17.79
N PHE A 312 15.31 1.17 -16.96
CA PHE A 312 15.38 2.11 -15.83
C PHE A 312 16.67 2.92 -15.75
N SER A 313 17.47 3.00 -16.82
CA SER A 313 18.59 3.95 -16.89
C SER A 313 18.11 5.34 -17.30
#